data_AF-A0A1S8ATE9-F1
#
_entry.id   AF-A0A1S8ATE9-F1
#
_cell.length_a   1.000
_cell.length_b   1.000
_cell.length_c   1.000
_cell.angle_alpha   90.00
_cell.angle_beta   90.00
_cell.angle_gamma   90.00
#
_symmetry.space_group_name_H-M   'P 1'
#
loop_
_entity.id
_entity.type
_entity.pdbx_description
1 polymer ?
#
loop_
_entity_poly.entity_id
_entity_poly.type
_entity_poly.pdbx_seq_one_letter_code
_entity_poly.pdbx_strand_id
1 'polypeptide(L)'
;MTPNGSQDDGILTPDELQLEDENVAKLSENRYLVRADAADEEPSADATTITDSDASSTHLESERAQTASETALADAAEPHGVDITLKTDGEIAHHHATSHDVREVFVDLLTWYAGQLDDDMSPSEALRVMLAASDLEV
;
A
#
# COMPACT_ATOMS: atom_id res chain seq x y z
N MET A 1 49.79 -16.93 11.48
CA MET A 1 48.34 -17.08 11.21
C MET A 1 47.66 -15.79 11.62
N THR A 2 47.62 -14.83 10.70
CA THR A 2 46.86 -13.57 10.83
C THR A 2 45.55 -13.71 10.04
N PRO A 3 44.48 -13.00 10.44
CA PRO A 3 43.09 -13.38 10.22
C PRO A 3 42.65 -13.05 8.78
N ASN A 4 41.79 -13.90 8.22
CA ASN A 4 41.22 -13.71 6.90
C ASN A 4 39.91 -12.93 7.02
N GLY A 5 39.93 -11.65 6.64
CA GLY A 5 38.72 -10.88 6.40
C GLY A 5 37.98 -11.44 5.19
N SER A 6 36.70 -11.71 5.37
CA SER A 6 35.77 -11.88 4.26
C SER A 6 34.97 -10.59 4.18
N GLN A 7 35.19 -9.84 3.09
CA GLN A 7 34.32 -8.76 2.64
C GLN A 7 32.97 -9.38 2.31
N ASP A 8 31.97 -9.16 3.16
CA ASP A 8 30.59 -9.53 2.87
C ASP A 8 29.94 -8.38 2.08
N ASP A 9 29.12 -8.78 1.12
CA ASP A 9 28.58 -8.04 -0.02
C ASP A 9 27.51 -7.04 0.41
N GLY A 10 27.88 -5.97 1.14
CA GLY A 10 26.92 -4.94 1.60
C GLY A 10 25.80 -5.44 2.53
N ILE A 11 25.90 -6.68 3.01
CA ILE A 11 24.98 -7.29 3.97
C ILE A 11 25.57 -7.09 5.36
N LEU A 12 24.91 -6.26 6.17
CA LEU A 12 25.27 -6.06 7.57
C LEU A 12 24.84 -7.27 8.40
N THR A 13 25.75 -7.74 9.26
CA THR A 13 25.43 -8.77 10.25
C THR A 13 24.58 -8.18 11.38
N PRO A 14 23.78 -9.00 12.09
CA PRO A 14 22.92 -8.51 13.18
C PRO A 14 23.69 -7.82 14.32
N ASP A 15 24.98 -8.07 14.46
CA ASP A 15 25.82 -7.39 15.46
C ASP A 15 26.23 -5.97 15.02
N GLU A 16 26.30 -5.71 13.71
CA GLU A 16 26.59 -4.38 13.12
C GLU A 16 25.34 -3.50 12.98
N LEU A 17 24.18 -4.03 13.35
CA LEU A 17 22.88 -3.33 13.34
C LEU A 17 22.51 -2.78 14.72
N GLN A 18 23.46 -2.66 15.65
CA GLN A 18 23.17 -2.09 16.95
C GLN A 18 23.04 -0.56 16.85
N LEU A 19 22.10 0.00 17.61
CA LEU A 19 21.83 1.45 17.61
C LEU A 19 23.00 2.29 18.18
N GLU A 20 23.99 1.61 18.76
CA GLU A 20 25.17 2.17 19.41
C GLU A 20 26.38 2.25 18.47
N ASP A 21 26.27 1.69 17.26
CA ASP A 21 27.36 1.61 16.29
C ASP A 21 27.66 2.93 15.58
N GLU A 22 28.91 3.06 15.14
CA GLU A 22 29.40 4.23 14.38
C GLU A 22 28.71 4.42 13.03
N ASN A 23 28.18 3.34 12.47
CA ASN A 23 27.47 3.35 11.18
C ASN A 23 26.01 3.83 11.30
N VAL A 24 25.52 4.14 12.51
CA VAL A 24 24.13 4.48 12.78
C VAL A 24 23.97 5.95 13.20
N ALA A 25 23.33 6.76 12.36
CA ALA A 25 23.02 8.15 12.66
C ALA A 25 21.52 8.34 13.01
N LYS A 26 21.23 9.00 14.13
CA LYS A 26 19.84 9.29 14.53
C LYS A 26 19.24 10.44 13.72
N LEU A 27 18.12 10.18 13.06
CA LEU A 27 17.35 11.19 12.31
C LEU A 27 16.17 11.73 13.12
N SER A 28 15.45 10.88 13.86
CA SER A 28 14.28 11.25 14.67
C SER A 28 14.05 10.26 15.80
N GLU A 29 13.03 10.49 16.64
CA GLU A 29 12.57 9.47 17.58
C GLU A 29 12.17 8.21 16.80
N ASN A 30 12.86 7.09 17.11
CA ASN A 30 12.69 5.80 16.45
C ASN A 30 13.06 5.75 14.95
N ARG A 31 13.90 6.67 14.46
CA ARG A 31 14.39 6.66 13.06
C ARG A 31 15.89 6.86 12.98
N TYR A 32 16.57 5.92 12.34
CA TYR A 32 18.03 5.88 12.22
C TYR A 32 18.45 5.61 10.77
N LEU A 33 19.58 6.18 10.36
CA LEU A 33 20.21 5.96 9.06
C LEU A 33 21.42 5.05 9.29
N VAL A 34 21.46 3.91 8.60
CA VAL A 34 22.55 2.94 8.71
C VAL A 34 23.37 2.95 7.41
N ARG A 35 24.67 3.21 7.52
CA ARG A 35 25.60 3.17 6.38
C ARG A 35 26.11 1.73 6.20
N ALA A 36 25.94 1.16 5.01
CA ALA A 36 26.36 -0.21 4.71
C ALA A 36 27.80 -0.30 4.16
N ASP A 37 28.47 0.82 3.88
CA ASP A 37 29.81 0.85 3.30
C ASP A 37 30.72 1.83 4.06
N ALA A 38 31.79 1.30 4.65
CA ALA A 38 32.85 2.06 5.31
C ALA A 38 33.84 2.62 4.27
N ALA A 39 33.34 3.39 3.31
CA ALA A 39 34.16 4.28 2.51
C ALA A 39 34.09 5.69 3.11
N ASP A 40 35.25 6.16 3.57
CA ASP A 40 35.55 7.53 3.98
C ASP A 40 35.32 8.48 2.79
N GLU A 41 34.06 8.82 2.49
CA GLU A 41 33.72 9.98 1.66
C GLU A 41 32.60 10.79 2.33
N GLU A 42 32.93 12.04 2.63
CA GLU A 42 31.93 13.06 2.98
C GLU A 42 30.98 13.24 1.79
N PRO A 43 29.66 13.41 2.01
CA PRO A 43 28.74 13.57 0.92
C PRO A 43 28.96 14.95 0.28
N SER A 44 29.73 15.00 -0.80
CA SER A 44 29.63 16.10 -1.75
C SER A 44 28.24 16.05 -2.35
N ALA A 45 27.41 17.03 -1.99
CA ALA A 45 26.02 17.17 -2.39
C ALA A 45 25.85 17.56 -3.88
N ASP A 46 26.50 16.82 -4.78
CA ASP A 46 26.34 16.95 -6.22
C ASP A 46 26.44 15.55 -6.86
N ALA A 47 25.54 14.68 -6.44
CA ALA A 47 25.14 13.53 -7.25
C ALA A 47 23.71 13.80 -7.67
N THR A 48 23.57 14.36 -8.89
CA THR A 48 22.27 14.38 -9.60
C THR A 48 21.92 12.93 -9.92
N THR A 49 21.37 12.21 -8.94
CA THR A 49 20.81 10.88 -9.16
C THR A 49 19.49 11.09 -9.87
N ILE A 50 19.52 10.92 -11.20
CA ILE A 50 18.33 10.58 -11.97
C ILE A 50 17.99 9.15 -11.54
N THR A 51 17.40 9.00 -10.37
CA THR A 51 16.94 7.71 -9.87
C THR A 51 15.48 7.58 -10.21
N ASP A 52 15.17 6.38 -10.70
CA ASP A 52 13.88 5.68 -10.76
C ASP A 52 13.18 5.59 -9.38
N SER A 53 13.38 6.57 -8.49
CA SER A 53 12.85 6.62 -7.12
C SER A 53 11.34 6.79 -7.09
N ASP A 54 10.74 7.37 -8.14
CA ASP A 54 9.29 7.61 -8.18
C ASP A 54 8.49 6.30 -8.19
N ALA A 55 8.97 5.27 -8.90
CA ALA A 55 8.32 3.96 -8.97
C ALA A 55 8.44 3.17 -7.65
N SER A 56 9.59 3.25 -6.98
CA SER A 56 9.80 2.56 -5.71
C SER A 56 9.07 3.22 -4.54
N SER A 57 9.02 4.56 -4.51
CA SER A 57 8.27 5.29 -3.48
C SER A 57 6.76 5.09 -3.61
N THR A 58 6.22 5.11 -4.83
CA THR A 58 4.79 4.83 -5.08
C THR A 58 4.40 3.39 -4.77
N HIS A 59 5.29 2.42 -5.02
CA HIS A 59 5.07 1.02 -4.66
C HIS A 59 4.96 0.84 -3.13
N LEU A 60 5.92 1.35 -2.37
CA LEU A 60 5.92 1.28 -0.90
C LEU A 60 4.71 2.00 -0.28
N GLU A 61 4.30 3.12 -0.87
CA GLU A 61 3.13 3.87 -0.41
C GLU A 61 1.83 3.11 -0.70
N SER A 62 1.74 2.43 -1.84
CA SER A 62 0.62 1.55 -2.18
C SER A 62 0.52 0.34 -1.25
N GLU A 63 1.64 -0.30 -0.93
CA GLU A 63 1.67 -1.43 0.01
C GLU A 63 1.24 -0.99 1.43
N ARG A 64 1.66 0.20 1.87
CA ARG A 64 1.19 0.78 3.14
C ARG A 64 -0.29 1.10 3.14
N ALA A 65 -0.83 1.63 2.03
CA ALA A 65 -2.25 1.93 1.91
C ALA A 65 -3.10 0.63 1.94
N GLN A 66 -2.66 -0.42 1.23
CA GLN A 66 -3.34 -1.72 1.22
C GLN A 66 -3.36 -2.35 2.61
N THR A 67 -2.20 -2.43 3.27
CA THR A 67 -2.10 -2.99 4.62
C THR A 67 -2.91 -2.19 5.64
N ALA A 68 -3.02 -0.87 5.48
CA ALA A 68 -3.86 -0.03 6.32
C ALA A 68 -5.36 -0.32 6.12
N SER A 69 -5.83 -0.46 4.88
CA SER A 69 -7.22 -0.85 4.56
C SER A 69 -7.56 -2.23 5.11
N GLU A 70 -6.68 -3.22 4.94
CA GLU A 70 -6.87 -4.57 5.49
C GLU A 70 -6.96 -4.56 7.02
N THR A 71 -6.08 -3.80 7.67
CA THR A 71 -6.08 -3.65 9.13
C THR A 71 -7.36 -2.96 9.61
N ALA A 72 -7.82 -1.92 8.90
CA ALA A 72 -9.05 -1.21 9.24
C ALA A 72 -10.29 -2.12 9.13
N LEU A 73 -10.35 -2.98 8.11
CA LEU A 73 -11.41 -3.97 7.96
C LEU A 73 -11.36 -5.05 9.06
N ALA A 74 -10.15 -5.46 9.47
CA ALA A 74 -9.96 -6.45 10.52
C ALA A 74 -10.27 -5.92 11.93
N ASP A 75 -10.08 -4.61 12.16
CA ASP A 75 -10.36 -3.94 13.44
C ASP A 75 -11.83 -3.47 13.56
N ALA A 76 -12.58 -3.44 12.45
CA ALA A 76 -13.98 -3.05 12.43
C ALA A 76 -14.81 -3.87 13.44
N ALA A 77 -15.67 -3.19 14.20
CA ALA A 77 -16.50 -3.83 15.21
C ALA A 77 -17.59 -4.73 14.57
N GLU A 78 -18.02 -4.37 13.37
CA GLU A 78 -19.01 -5.11 12.61
C GLU A 78 -18.42 -6.39 11.97
N PRO A 79 -19.16 -7.52 12.00
CA PRO A 79 -18.68 -8.81 11.47
C PRO A 79 -18.56 -8.89 9.95
N HIS A 80 -19.14 -7.93 9.22
CA HIS A 80 -19.14 -7.91 7.76
C HIS A 80 -18.67 -6.55 7.27
N GLY A 81 -17.76 -6.56 6.30
CA GLY A 81 -17.25 -5.35 5.69
C GLY A 81 -16.60 -5.61 4.34
N VAL A 82 -16.49 -4.57 3.53
CA VAL A 82 -15.86 -4.59 2.22
C VAL A 82 -15.10 -3.29 1.99
N ASP A 83 -13.92 -3.39 1.38
CA ASP A 83 -13.14 -2.29 0.84
C ASP A 83 -12.86 -2.60 -0.63
N ILE A 84 -13.30 -1.72 -1.53
CA ILE A 84 -13.19 -1.90 -2.98
C ILE A 84 -12.61 -0.64 -3.61
N THR A 85 -11.62 -0.86 -4.48
CA THR A 85 -11.09 0.16 -5.37
C THR A 85 -11.45 -0.20 -6.81
N LEU A 86 -12.11 0.72 -7.51
CA LEU A 86 -12.59 0.55 -8.88
C LEU A 86 -11.96 1.60 -9.78
N LYS A 87 -11.48 1.17 -10.96
CA LYS A 87 -11.02 2.08 -12.01
C LYS A 87 -12.00 2.05 -13.19
N THR A 88 -12.65 3.17 -13.45
CA THR A 88 -13.60 3.37 -14.56
C THR A 88 -13.28 4.69 -15.26
N ASP A 89 -13.28 4.70 -16.59
CA ASP A 89 -12.98 5.89 -17.42
C ASP A 89 -11.68 6.64 -17.06
N GLY A 90 -10.70 5.94 -16.48
CA GLY A 90 -9.45 6.56 -16.01
C GLY A 90 -9.54 7.22 -14.64
N GLU A 91 -10.71 7.25 -14.02
CA GLU A 91 -10.94 7.67 -12.64
C GLU A 91 -10.84 6.48 -11.69
N ILE A 92 -10.33 6.72 -10.49
CA ILE A 92 -10.26 5.72 -9.41
C ILE A 92 -11.25 6.12 -8.33
N ALA A 93 -12.21 5.24 -8.06
CA ALA A 93 -13.16 5.36 -6.98
C ALA A 93 -12.84 4.33 -5.90
N HIS A 94 -13.09 4.70 -4.65
CA HIS A 94 -12.86 3.85 -3.49
C HIS A 94 -14.12 3.81 -2.64
N HIS A 95 -14.44 2.63 -2.11
CA HIS A 95 -15.63 2.41 -1.31
C HIS A 95 -15.34 1.47 -0.16
N HIS A 96 -15.80 1.89 1.02
CA HIS A 96 -15.66 1.15 2.26
C HIS A 96 -17.03 1.11 2.95
N ALA A 97 -17.48 -0.09 3.30
CA ALA A 97 -18.74 -0.30 4.01
C ALA A 97 -18.61 -1.45 5.01
N THR A 98 -19.14 -1.26 6.22
CA THR A 98 -19.19 -2.24 7.31
C THR A 98 -20.61 -2.30 7.88
N SER A 99 -21.11 -3.50 8.20
CA SER A 99 -22.43 -3.69 8.84
C SER A 99 -22.53 -5.02 9.59
N HIS A 100 -23.48 -5.10 10.51
CA HIS A 100 -23.89 -6.33 11.17
C HIS A 100 -24.75 -7.25 10.28
N ASP A 101 -25.30 -6.75 9.16
CA ASP A 101 -26.02 -7.56 8.16
C ASP A 101 -25.24 -7.57 6.83
N VAL A 102 -24.83 -8.75 6.40
CA VAL A 102 -24.11 -8.94 5.12
C VAL A 102 -24.88 -8.43 3.91
N ARG A 103 -26.22 -8.43 3.96
CA ARG A 103 -27.07 -7.93 2.87
C ARG A 103 -27.02 -6.42 2.76
N GLU A 104 -26.85 -5.69 3.87
CA GLU A 104 -26.68 -4.23 3.81
C GLU A 104 -25.38 -3.87 3.12
N VAL A 105 -24.26 -4.51 3.50
CA VAL A 105 -22.96 -4.31 2.83
C VAL A 105 -23.06 -4.59 1.33
N PHE A 106 -23.74 -5.70 0.97
CA PHE A 106 -23.91 -6.05 -0.43
C PHE A 106 -24.78 -5.06 -1.22
N VAL A 107 -25.89 -4.61 -0.65
CA VAL A 107 -26.78 -3.63 -1.31
C VAL A 107 -26.09 -2.28 -1.45
N ASP A 108 -25.34 -1.85 -0.43
CA ASP A 108 -24.55 -0.61 -0.45
C ASP A 108 -23.50 -0.66 -1.56
N LEU A 109 -22.75 -1.76 -1.64
CA LEU A 109 -21.79 -2.01 -2.70
C LEU A 109 -22.42 -1.96 -4.11
N LEU A 110 -23.53 -2.67 -4.32
CA LEU A 110 -24.21 -2.67 -5.62
C LEU A 110 -24.72 -1.28 -5.99
N THR A 111 -25.23 -0.53 -5.02
CA THR A 111 -25.73 0.82 -5.23
C THR A 111 -24.60 1.78 -5.60
N TRP A 112 -23.47 1.70 -4.88
CA TRP A 112 -22.28 2.47 -5.19
C TRP A 112 -21.71 2.12 -6.57
N TYR A 113 -21.58 0.83 -6.89
CA TYR A 113 -21.07 0.37 -8.18
C TYR A 113 -21.91 0.88 -9.35
N ALA A 114 -23.24 0.85 -9.18
CA ALA A 114 -24.16 1.35 -10.20
C ALA A 114 -24.00 2.86 -10.44
N GLY A 115 -23.75 3.65 -9.38
CA GLY A 115 -23.44 5.07 -9.51
C GLY A 115 -22.13 5.35 -10.27
N GLN A 116 -21.18 4.42 -10.22
CA GLN A 116 -19.94 4.56 -11.01
C GLN A 116 -20.14 4.26 -12.50
N LEU A 117 -21.20 3.53 -12.88
CA LEU A 117 -21.46 3.17 -14.28
C LEU A 117 -22.10 4.32 -15.05
N ASP A 118 -23.14 4.93 -14.47
CA ASP A 118 -23.91 6.00 -15.09
C ASP A 118 -24.59 6.84 -14.01
N ASP A 119 -24.16 8.09 -13.82
CA ASP A 119 -24.70 9.02 -12.81
C ASP A 119 -26.07 9.59 -13.21
N ASP A 120 -26.41 9.53 -14.51
CA ASP A 120 -27.73 9.96 -15.02
C ASP A 120 -28.81 8.88 -14.79
N MET A 121 -28.41 7.64 -14.45
CA MET A 121 -29.31 6.51 -14.25
C MET A 121 -29.52 6.21 -12.76
N SER A 122 -30.73 5.84 -12.36
CA SER A 122 -30.94 5.38 -10.99
C SER A 122 -30.18 4.07 -10.75
N PRO A 123 -29.57 3.85 -9.57
CA PRO A 123 -28.77 2.66 -9.29
C PRO A 123 -29.51 1.35 -9.60
N SER A 124 -30.80 1.31 -9.25
CA SER A 124 -31.66 0.14 -9.50
C SER A 124 -31.90 -0.14 -10.99
N GLU A 125 -31.99 0.90 -11.82
CA GLU A 125 -32.17 0.72 -13.26
C GLU A 125 -30.85 0.27 -13.90
N ALA A 126 -29.73 0.88 -13.52
CA ALA A 126 -28.40 0.49 -14.00
C ALA A 126 -28.10 -0.99 -13.71
N LEU A 127 -28.38 -1.45 -12.48
CA LEU A 127 -28.24 -2.86 -12.10
C LEU A 127 -29.14 -3.79 -12.91
N ARG A 128 -30.38 -3.38 -13.22
CA ARG A 128 -31.28 -4.18 -14.06
C ARG A 128 -30.77 -4.32 -15.49
N VAL A 129 -30.23 -3.26 -16.07
CA VAL A 129 -29.63 -3.29 -17.40
C VAL A 129 -28.39 -4.19 -17.41
N MET A 130 -27.53 -4.07 -16.41
CA MET A 130 -26.37 -4.94 -16.26
C MET A 130 -26.76 -6.41 -16.16
N LEU A 131 -27.76 -6.73 -15.33
CA LEU A 131 -28.22 -8.11 -15.18
C LEU A 131 -28.81 -8.65 -16.48
N ALA A 132 -29.57 -7.84 -17.22
CA ALA A 132 -30.12 -8.21 -18.51
C ALA A 132 -29.05 -8.41 -19.60
N ALA A 133 -27.93 -7.69 -19.50
CA ALA A 133 -26.80 -7.81 -20.42
C ALA A 133 -25.80 -8.92 -20.02
N SER A 134 -25.86 -9.38 -18.78
CA SER A 134 -24.96 -10.40 -18.24
C SER A 134 -25.49 -11.81 -18.51
N ASP A 135 -24.60 -12.74 -18.79
CA ASP A 135 -24.92 -14.18 -18.90
C ASP A 135 -25.02 -14.84 -17.51
N LEU A 136 -25.41 -14.07 -16.48
CA LEU A 136 -25.53 -14.57 -15.13
C LEU A 136 -26.88 -15.28 -15.00
N GLU A 137 -26.87 -16.61 -15.01
CA GLU A 137 -28.06 -17.39 -14.67
C GLU A 137 -28.43 -17.12 -13.20
N VAL A 138 -29.59 -16.48 -12.98
CA VAL A 138 -30.18 -16.21 -11.65
C VAL A 138 -31.24 -17.23 -11.27
#